data_AF-A0A2G4JDQ6-F1
#
_entry.id   AF-A0A2G4JDQ6-F1
#
_cell.length_a   1.000
_cell.length_b   1.000
_cell.length_c   1.000
_cell.angle_alpha   90.00
_cell.angle_beta   90.00
_cell.angle_gamma   90.00
#
_symmetry.space_group_name_H-M   'P 1'
#
loop_
_entity.id
_entity.type
_entity.pdbx_description
1 polymer ?
#
loop_
_entity_poly.entity_id
_entity_poly.type
_entity_poly.pdbx_seq_one_letter_code
_entity_poly.pdbx_strand_id
1 'polypeptide(L)'
;MKLVATIIFFLIIAGATWYFGFYNINPIPTPESFKEKLSELNVQFSTTKTQFENGVMDAKTYKKSLEDLMDKQEKLYAEVKKYTWTESQIAEYTSWARGIMKFPSDIDNEYQKYFK
;
A
#
# COMPACT_ATOMS: atom_id res chain seq x y z
N MET A 1 -32.55 -5.66 -24.25
CA MET A 1 -31.56 -4.56 -24.15
C MET A 1 -30.69 -4.78 -22.92
N LYS A 2 -29.61 -5.57 -23.03
CA LYS A 2 -28.64 -5.82 -21.95
C LYS A 2 -27.26 -5.98 -22.60
N LEU A 3 -26.65 -4.90 -23.04
CA LEU A 3 -25.29 -4.99 -23.62
C LEU A 3 -24.40 -3.76 -23.39
N VAL A 4 -24.85 -2.77 -22.62
CA VAL A 4 -24.12 -1.49 -22.49
C VAL A 4 -23.40 -1.36 -21.14
N ALA A 5 -23.77 -2.15 -20.13
CA ALA A 5 -23.24 -2.00 -18.77
C ALA A 5 -21.90 -2.71 -18.52
N THR A 6 -21.49 -3.66 -19.37
CA THR A 6 -20.28 -4.48 -19.12
C THR A 6 -19.00 -3.84 -19.65
N ILE A 7 -19.09 -2.86 -20.55
CA ILE A 7 -17.91 -2.26 -21.20
C ILE A 7 -17.28 -1.16 -20.33
N ILE A 8 -18.05 -0.53 -19.44
CA ILE A 8 -17.54 0.54 -18.56
C ILE A 8 -16.64 -0.05 -17.45
N PHE A 9 -16.82 -1.32 -17.08
CA PHE A 9 -16.02 -1.95 -16.03
C PHE A 9 -14.59 -2.31 -16.49
N PHE A 10 -14.36 -2.46 -17.79
CA PHE A 10 -13.02 -2.72 -18.34
C PHE A 10 -12.18 -1.46 -18.57
N LEU A 11 -12.79 -0.28 -18.64
CA LEU A 11 -12.06 0.98 -18.85
C LEU A 11 -11.46 1.58 -17.58
N ILE A 12 -12.00 1.24 -16.40
CA ILE A 12 -11.43 1.71 -15.12
C ILE A 12 -10.16 0.91 -14.77
N ILE A 13 -10.13 -0.39 -15.11
CA ILE A 13 -8.98 -1.26 -14.82
C ILE A 13 -7.80 -0.92 -15.76
N ALA A 14 -8.06 -0.58 -17.03
CA ALA A 14 -7.02 -0.17 -17.96
C ALA A 14 -6.53 1.27 -17.75
N GLY A 15 -7.41 2.20 -17.34
CA GLY A 15 -7.05 3.61 -17.12
C GLY A 15 -6.16 3.82 -15.88
N ALA A 16 -6.33 3.02 -14.83
CA ALA A 16 -5.50 3.11 -13.63
C ALA A 16 -4.10 2.50 -13.81
N THR A 17 -3.93 1.58 -14.77
CA THR A 17 -2.62 0.96 -15.06
C THR A 17 -1.67 1.83 -15.89
N TRP A 18 -2.13 2.96 -16.42
CA TRP A 18 -1.28 3.82 -17.28
C TRP A 18 -0.69 5.03 -16.55
N TYR A 19 -1.00 5.27 -15.27
CA TYR A 19 -0.48 6.46 -14.57
C TYR A 19 0.85 6.24 -13.82
N PHE A 20 1.30 5.00 -13.63
CA PHE A 20 2.52 4.71 -12.86
C PHE A 20 3.54 3.90 -13.65
N GLY A 21 3.83 4.37 -14.86
CA GLY A 21 4.59 3.64 -15.86
C GLY A 21 5.95 4.21 -16.23
N PHE A 22 6.56 5.13 -15.49
CA PHE A 22 7.96 5.53 -15.74
C PHE A 22 8.64 6.03 -14.46
N TYR A 23 9.39 5.15 -13.79
CA TYR A 23 10.82 5.33 -13.46
C TYR A 23 11.33 4.05 -12.79
N ASN A 24 11.78 3.10 -13.61
CA ASN A 24 12.59 1.97 -13.16
C ASN A 24 14.04 2.45 -13.04
N ILE A 25 14.30 3.18 -11.96
CA ILE A 25 15.63 3.38 -11.39
C ILE A 25 15.43 2.91 -9.96
N ASN A 26 16.20 1.92 -9.46
CA ASN A 26 16.23 1.68 -8.01
C ASN A 26 16.64 3.02 -7.37
N PRO A 27 15.71 3.81 -6.80
CA PRO A 27 16.08 5.13 -6.35
C PRO A 27 17.00 4.93 -5.16
N ILE A 28 18.09 5.70 -5.11
CA ILE A 28 18.82 5.85 -3.85
C ILE A 28 17.75 6.19 -2.80
N PRO A 29 17.63 5.42 -1.70
CA PRO A 29 16.57 5.64 -0.74
C PRO A 29 16.63 7.10 -0.27
N THR A 30 15.56 7.85 -0.49
CA THR A 30 15.37 9.23 -0.02
C THR A 30 14.12 9.31 0.86
N PRO A 31 13.99 10.34 1.70
CA PRO A 31 12.77 10.57 2.48
C PRO A 31 11.51 10.62 1.61
N GLU A 32 11.61 11.19 0.40
CA GLU A 32 10.49 11.27 -0.54
C GLU A 32 10.12 9.91 -1.12
N SER A 33 11.12 9.10 -1.48
CA SER A 33 10.86 7.72 -1.96
C SER A 33 10.17 6.85 -0.91
N PHE A 34 10.45 7.09 0.39
CA PHE A 34 9.71 6.42 1.44
C PHE A 34 8.25 6.85 1.43
N LYS A 35 7.94 8.15 1.22
CA LYS A 35 6.56 8.68 1.23
C LYS A 35 5.75 8.10 0.10
N GLU A 36 6.35 8.02 -1.08
CA GLU A 36 5.75 7.35 -2.22
C GLU A 36 5.43 5.89 -1.90
N LYS A 37 6.40 5.12 -1.40
CA LYS A 37 6.18 3.71 -1.01
C LYS A 37 5.08 3.54 0.05
N LEU A 38 5.03 4.38 1.07
CA LEU A 38 3.96 4.31 2.09
C LEU A 38 2.59 4.69 1.51
N SER A 39 2.55 5.72 0.66
CA SER A 39 1.32 6.11 -0.05
C SER A 39 0.80 4.98 -0.93
N GLU A 40 1.68 4.32 -1.68
CA GLU A 40 1.34 3.15 -2.49
C GLU A 40 0.78 1.99 -1.65
N LEU A 41 1.39 1.70 -0.49
CA LEU A 41 0.90 0.67 0.42
C LEU A 41 -0.49 1.03 0.99
N ASN A 42 -0.74 2.30 1.33
CA ASN A 42 -2.05 2.77 1.79
C ASN A 42 -3.12 2.58 0.70
N VAL A 43 -2.79 2.92 -0.55
CA VAL A 43 -3.69 2.76 -1.70
C VAL A 43 -3.98 1.28 -1.97
N GLN A 44 -2.95 0.43 -1.92
CA GLN A 44 -3.13 -1.02 -2.08
C GLN A 44 -4.03 -1.59 -0.98
N PHE A 45 -3.78 -1.24 0.29
CA PHE A 45 -4.61 -1.69 1.41
C PHE A 45 -6.08 -1.29 1.26
N SER A 46 -6.35 -0.01 0.98
CA SER A 46 -7.71 0.50 0.77
C SER A 46 -8.43 -0.19 -0.39
N THR A 47 -7.71 -0.43 -1.49
CA THR A 47 -8.22 -1.13 -2.67
C THR A 47 -8.55 -2.59 -2.35
N THR A 48 -7.63 -3.31 -1.73
CA THR A 48 -7.81 -4.71 -1.33
C THR A 48 -8.99 -4.85 -0.36
N LYS A 49 -9.11 -3.96 0.63
CA LYS A 49 -10.25 -3.92 1.55
C LYS A 49 -11.57 -3.73 0.80
N THR A 50 -11.63 -2.72 -0.08
CA THR A 50 -12.83 -2.43 -0.87
C THR A 50 -13.22 -3.60 -1.78
N GLN A 51 -12.24 -4.31 -2.36
CA GLN A 51 -12.51 -5.50 -3.19
C GLN A 51 -13.07 -6.66 -2.37
N PHE A 52 -12.58 -6.86 -1.15
CA PHE A 52 -13.10 -7.88 -0.25
C PHE A 52 -14.51 -7.54 0.25
N GLU A 53 -14.73 -6.31 0.72
CA GLU A 53 -16.04 -5.85 1.23
C GLU A 53 -17.13 -5.89 0.16
N ASN A 54 -16.77 -5.64 -1.11
CA ASN A 54 -17.69 -5.74 -2.25
C ASN A 54 -17.86 -7.17 -2.79
N GLY A 55 -17.24 -8.18 -2.18
CA GLY A 55 -17.32 -9.58 -2.59
C GLY A 55 -16.61 -9.92 -3.91
N VAL A 56 -15.74 -9.02 -4.39
CA VAL A 56 -14.93 -9.22 -5.61
C VAL A 56 -13.73 -10.14 -5.32
N MET A 57 -13.24 -10.13 -4.08
CA MET A 57 -12.11 -10.93 -3.62
C MET A 57 -12.57 -11.95 -2.59
N ASP A 58 -12.12 -13.20 -2.72
CA ASP A 58 -12.41 -14.25 -1.73
C ASP A 58 -11.54 -14.09 -0.47
N ALA A 59 -11.97 -14.69 0.64
CA ALA A 59 -11.31 -14.57 1.94
C ALA A 59 -9.87 -15.10 1.95
N LYS A 60 -9.56 -16.16 1.18
CA LYS A 60 -8.20 -16.74 1.13
C LYS A 60 -7.26 -15.80 0.38
N THR A 61 -7.70 -15.24 -0.73
CA THR A 61 -6.96 -14.23 -1.50
C THR A 61 -6.79 -12.97 -0.67
N TYR A 62 -7.83 -12.52 0.03
CA TYR A 62 -7.76 -11.35 0.91
C TYR A 62 -6.73 -11.52 2.03
N LYS A 63 -6.77 -12.66 2.72
CA LYS A 63 -5.79 -13.01 3.75
C LYS A 63 -4.36 -12.92 3.23
N LYS A 64 -4.09 -13.53 2.07
CA LYS A 64 -2.75 -13.51 1.46
C LYS A 64 -2.33 -12.09 1.08
N SER A 65 -3.25 -11.28 0.56
CA SER A 65 -2.95 -9.87 0.24
C SER A 65 -2.62 -9.04 1.49
N LEU A 66 -3.29 -9.29 2.62
CA LEU A 66 -2.94 -8.65 3.89
C LEU A 66 -1.55 -9.07 4.37
N GLU A 67 -1.21 -10.35 4.32
CA GLU A 67 0.13 -10.86 4.69
C GLU A 67 1.22 -10.23 3.81
N ASP A 68 1.00 -10.14 2.49
CA ASP A 68 1.94 -9.53 1.55
C ASP A 68 2.13 -8.02 1.79
N LEU A 69 1.08 -7.32 2.24
CA LEU A 69 1.14 -5.91 2.63
C LEU A 69 1.91 -5.72 3.94
N MET A 70 1.74 -6.63 4.92
CA MET A 70 2.53 -6.61 6.16
C MET A 70 4.03 -6.79 5.86
N ASP A 71 4.39 -7.75 5.02
CA ASP A 71 5.78 -8.00 4.63
C ASP A 71 6.42 -6.79 3.94
N LYS A 72 5.70 -6.14 3.02
CA LYS A 72 6.19 -4.94 2.33
C LYS A 72 6.37 -3.77 3.29
N GLN A 73 5.46 -3.63 4.24
CA GLN A 73 5.56 -2.59 5.25
C GLN A 73 6.76 -2.81 6.17
N GLU A 74 7.00 -4.05 6.62
CA GLU A 74 8.17 -4.38 7.46
C GLU A 74 9.48 -4.05 6.73
N LYS A 75 9.56 -4.36 5.43
CA LYS A 75 10.70 -3.98 4.58
C LYS A 75 10.88 -2.48 4.52
N LEU A 76 9.81 -1.70 4.28
CA LEU A 76 9.87 -0.24 4.26
C LEU A 76 10.35 0.33 5.60
N TYR A 77 9.87 -0.21 6.72
CA TYR A 77 10.32 0.18 8.05
C TYR A 77 11.82 -0.09 8.25
N ALA A 78 12.29 -1.26 7.82
CA ALA A 78 13.70 -1.62 7.88
C ALA A 78 14.59 -0.71 7.02
N GLU A 79 14.12 -0.29 5.84
CA GLU A 79 14.80 0.68 4.98
C GLU A 79 14.89 2.06 5.63
N VAL A 80 13.78 2.58 6.17
CA VAL A 80 13.70 3.87 6.87
C VAL A 80 14.62 3.92 8.08
N LYS A 81 14.70 2.81 8.84
CA LYS A 81 15.56 2.69 10.02
C LYS A 81 17.06 2.68 9.66
N LYS A 82 17.42 2.12 8.50
CA LYS A 82 18.81 2.04 8.03
C LYS A 82 19.28 3.30 7.30
N TYR A 83 18.36 4.16 6.86
CA TYR A 83 18.70 5.39 6.18
C TYR A 83 19.42 6.37 7.11
N THR A 84 20.50 6.97 6.61
CA THR A 84 21.26 8.00 7.33
C THR A 84 20.57 9.35 7.15
N TRP A 85 19.81 9.75 8.16
CA TRP A 85 19.11 11.03 8.20
C TRP A 85 20.06 12.20 8.48
N THR A 86 19.95 13.29 7.73
CA THR A 86 20.66 14.54 8.07
C THR A 86 19.96 15.26 9.23
N GLU A 87 20.64 16.17 9.94
CA GLU A 87 20.04 16.95 11.03
C GLU A 87 18.76 17.69 10.59
N SER A 88 18.75 18.25 9.37
CA SER A 88 17.59 18.91 8.78
C SER A 88 16.42 17.96 8.48
N GLN A 89 16.66 16.65 8.41
CA GLN A 89 15.65 15.62 8.10
C GLN A 89 15.19 14.84 9.35
N ILE A 90 15.77 15.07 10.54
CA ILE A 90 15.39 14.37 11.79
C ILE A 90 13.91 14.62 12.16
N ALA A 91 13.39 15.82 11.87
CA ALA A 91 11.97 16.12 12.09
C ALA A 91 11.07 15.27 11.17
N GLU A 92 11.46 15.09 9.90
CA GLU A 92 10.80 14.19 8.96
C GLU A 92 10.88 12.73 9.44
N TYR A 93 12.04 12.26 9.89
CA TYR A 93 12.21 10.93 10.48
C TYR A 93 11.27 10.70 11.67
N THR A 94 11.10 11.69 12.55
CA THR A 94 10.23 11.56 13.73
C THR A 94 8.75 11.46 13.34
N SER A 95 8.32 12.21 12.32
CA SER A 95 6.99 12.10 11.72
C SER A 95 6.79 10.71 11.08
N TRP A 96 7.80 10.26 10.35
CA TRP A 96 7.88 8.94 9.72
C TRP A 96 7.79 7.78 10.69
N ALA A 97 8.60 7.79 11.73
CA ALA A 97 8.62 6.75 12.76
C ALA A 97 7.25 6.63 13.43
N ARG A 98 6.54 7.75 13.65
CA ARG A 98 5.17 7.74 14.19
C ARG A 98 4.13 7.26 13.19
N GLY A 99 4.26 7.61 11.90
CA GLY A 99 3.36 7.19 10.83
C GLY A 99 3.49 5.72 10.46
N ILE A 100 4.72 5.23 10.24
CA ILE A 100 4.97 3.79 9.98
C ILE A 100 4.60 2.94 11.18
N MET A 101 4.69 3.44 12.42
CA MET A 101 4.26 2.64 13.58
C MET A 101 2.73 2.57 13.75
N LYS A 102 1.94 3.41 13.06
CA LYS A 102 0.46 3.34 13.11
C LYS A 102 -0.14 2.43 12.04
N PHE A 103 0.45 2.38 10.86
CA PHE A 103 -0.01 1.54 9.75
C PHE A 103 -0.05 0.01 9.99
N PRO A 104 0.87 -0.63 10.75
CA PRO A 104 0.85 -2.06 11.00
C PRO A 104 -0.31 -2.41 11.92
N SER A 105 -0.69 -1.49 12.80
CA SER A 105 -1.83 -1.62 13.68
C SER A 105 -3.14 -1.69 12.90
N ASP A 106 -3.28 -0.92 11.81
CA ASP A 106 -4.49 -0.92 11.00
C ASP A 106 -4.63 -2.21 10.18
N ILE A 107 -3.53 -2.72 9.62
CA ILE A 107 -3.52 -4.01 8.91
C ILE A 107 -3.71 -5.17 9.90
N ASP A 108 -3.04 -5.16 11.05
CA ASP A 108 -3.19 -6.20 12.08
C ASP A 108 -4.61 -6.23 12.65
N ASN A 109 -5.21 -5.06 12.93
CA ASN A 109 -6.61 -4.97 13.38
C ASN A 109 -7.57 -5.59 12.36
N GLU A 110 -7.36 -5.34 11.07
CA GLU A 110 -8.21 -5.89 10.02
C GLU A 110 -7.98 -7.40 9.84
N TYR A 111 -6.74 -7.86 9.97
CA TYR A 111 -6.41 -9.29 9.99
C TYR A 111 -7.10 -10.01 11.16
N GLN A 112 -7.05 -9.44 12.36
CA GLN A 112 -7.72 -10.01 13.54
C GLN A 112 -9.24 -10.00 13.42
N LYS A 113 -9.83 -9.00 12.77
CA LYS A 113 -11.28 -8.89 12.60
C LYS A 113 -11.89 -10.00 11.74
N TYR A 114 -11.18 -10.47 10.71
CA TYR A 114 -11.73 -11.41 9.72
C TYR A 114 -11.13 -12.81 9.77
N PHE A 115 -9.97 -13.01 10.39
CA PHE A 115 -9.21 -14.26 10.28
C PHE A 115 -8.73 -14.86 11.60
N LYS A 116 -9.11 -14.28 12.74
CA LYS A 116 -8.76 -14.74 14.08
C LYS A 116 -10.00 -14.86 14.94
#